data_AF-A0A7X1M1L4-F1
#
_entry.id   AF-A0A7X1M1L4-F1
#
_cell.length_a   1.000
_cell.length_b   1.000
_cell.length_c   1.000
_cell.angle_alpha   90.00
_cell.angle_beta   90.00
_cell.angle_gamma   90.00
#
_symmetry.space_group_name_H-M   'P 1'
#
loop_
_entity.id
_entity.type
_entity.pdbx_description
1 polymer ?
#
loop_
_entity_poly.entity_id
_entity_poly.type
_entity_poly.pdbx_seq_one_letter_code
_entity_poly.pdbx_strand_id
1 'polypeptide(L)'
;MGFFDGRAMPAEHEPDRPEFVDLGPAGPRYADDGPPADRYLPTVLPRVARVAEGPRVRVMFTGWEVWPEQVTLCLQIFWRRRRTDEVYGDAWFARPGAGALRVGLRPAAGGPGLTLREHGTDPGGAFHRPARFLLSAVPEGGPLVLVLEWADEGIAETAVALDTSGLGEAARRVVEIWPEGPGV
;
A
#
# COMPACT_ATOMS: atom_id res chain seq x y z
N MET A 1 -17.49 33.00 -19.19
CA MET A 1 -17.85 32.28 -17.96
C MET A 1 -17.05 31.00 -17.95
N GLY A 2 -16.09 30.89 -17.04
CA GLY A 2 -15.25 29.72 -16.86
C GLY A 2 -15.96 28.65 -16.03
N PHE A 3 -15.52 27.41 -16.20
CA PHE A 3 -16.04 26.22 -15.53
C PHE A 3 -16.08 26.33 -13.99
N PHE A 4 -15.25 27.20 -13.40
CA PHE A 4 -15.08 27.34 -11.95
C PHE A 4 -15.75 28.59 -11.34
N ASP A 5 -16.51 29.38 -12.12
CA ASP A 5 -17.04 30.69 -11.66
C ASP A 5 -18.30 30.59 -10.77
N GLY A 6 -18.59 29.45 -10.16
CA GLY A 6 -19.90 29.18 -9.56
C GLY A 6 -19.87 28.64 -8.12
N ARG A 7 -20.35 29.49 -7.19
CA ARG A 7 -20.92 29.19 -5.86
C ARG A 7 -19.94 29.19 -4.67
N ALA A 8 -19.79 30.37 -4.07
CA ALA A 8 -19.22 30.51 -2.73
C ALA A 8 -20.18 29.95 -1.66
N MET A 9 -19.70 29.03 -0.83
CA MET A 9 -20.40 28.55 0.36
C MET A 9 -20.05 29.44 1.56
N PRO A 10 -20.99 29.74 2.47
CA PRO A 10 -20.68 30.47 3.69
C PRO A 10 -19.74 29.65 4.58
N ALA A 11 -18.69 30.30 5.09
CA ALA A 11 -17.68 29.67 5.93
C ALA A 11 -18.23 29.45 7.35
N GLU A 12 -18.27 28.20 7.80
CA GLU A 12 -18.40 27.89 9.23
C GLU A 12 -17.05 28.13 9.92
N HIS A 13 -17.10 28.75 11.10
CA HIS A 13 -15.92 29.09 11.88
C HIS A 13 -15.39 27.83 12.59
N GLU A 14 -14.45 27.16 11.94
CA GLU A 14 -13.62 26.13 12.57
C GLU A 14 -12.61 26.78 13.54
N PRO A 15 -12.24 26.09 14.63
CA PRO A 15 -11.24 26.58 15.58
C PRO A 15 -9.93 26.94 14.88
N ASP A 16 -9.19 27.87 15.48
CA ASP A 16 -7.93 28.47 15.00
C ASP A 16 -6.84 27.40 14.77
N ARG A 17 -6.96 26.69 13.65
CA ARG A 17 -5.94 25.81 13.11
C ARG A 17 -5.00 26.67 12.26
N PRO A 18 -3.68 26.43 12.32
CA PRO A 18 -2.77 27.11 11.43
C PRO A 18 -3.24 26.90 9.98
N GLU A 19 -3.35 27.99 9.23
CA GLU A 19 -3.81 27.97 7.84
C GLU A 19 -2.90 27.09 6.96
N PHE A 20 -1.61 27.07 7.30
CA PHE A 20 -0.58 26.27 6.63
C PHE A 20 0.34 25.58 7.64
N VAL A 21 0.80 24.38 7.29
CA VAL A 21 1.85 23.65 7.99
C VAL A 21 2.92 23.30 6.97
N ASP A 22 4.16 23.73 7.22
CA ASP A 22 5.28 23.44 6.33
C ASP A 22 5.76 22.01 6.46
N LEU A 23 6.22 21.45 5.33
CA LEU A 23 6.84 20.14 5.31
C LEU A 23 8.16 20.18 6.12
N GLY A 24 8.25 19.35 7.15
CA GLY A 24 9.46 19.22 7.96
C GLY A 24 10.68 18.70 7.16
N PRO A 25 11.88 18.78 7.76
CA PRO A 25 13.09 18.26 7.13
C PRO A 25 12.97 16.75 6.88
N ALA A 26 13.69 16.27 5.85
CA ALA A 26 13.83 14.82 5.62
C ALA A 26 14.40 14.17 6.88
N GLY A 27 13.72 13.17 7.42
CA GLY A 27 14.13 12.51 8.65
C GLY A 27 13.43 11.17 8.88
N PRO A 28 13.83 10.43 9.92
CA PRO A 28 13.38 9.06 10.18
C PRO A 28 11.87 8.92 10.46
N ARG A 29 11.13 10.03 10.56
CA ARG A 29 9.68 10.09 10.81
C ARG A 29 8.87 9.20 9.85
N TYR A 30 9.30 9.06 8.60
CA TYR A 30 8.61 8.26 7.61
C TYR A 30 8.54 6.77 7.99
N ALA A 31 9.53 6.21 8.69
CA ALA A 31 9.48 4.79 9.08
C ALA A 31 8.25 4.45 9.95
N ASP A 32 7.72 5.42 10.69
CA ASP A 32 6.57 5.25 11.57
C ASP A 32 5.24 5.70 10.96
N ASP A 33 5.23 6.64 10.01
CA ASP A 33 4.00 7.20 9.44
C ASP A 33 3.58 6.56 8.10
N GLY A 34 4.51 5.92 7.38
CA GLY A 34 4.23 5.31 6.07
C GLY A 34 5.32 5.60 5.02
N PRO A 35 5.11 5.26 3.75
CA PRO A 35 6.02 5.66 2.70
C PRO A 35 6.20 7.19 2.71
N PRO A 36 7.37 7.71 2.31
CA PRO A 36 7.67 9.13 2.35
C PRO A 36 7.03 9.89 1.16
N ALA A 37 5.72 9.72 0.99
CA ALA A 37 4.94 10.17 -0.17
C ALA A 37 4.84 11.71 -0.29
N ASP A 38 4.99 12.43 0.82
CA ASP A 38 4.97 13.90 0.83
C ASP A 38 6.24 14.52 0.21
N ARG A 39 7.33 13.72 0.12
CA ARG A 39 8.65 14.19 -0.32
C ARG A 39 9.14 13.50 -1.58
N TYR A 40 8.75 12.24 -1.80
CA TYR A 40 9.25 11.44 -2.91
C TYR A 40 8.10 10.92 -3.78
N LEU A 41 8.33 10.90 -5.09
CA LEU A 41 7.53 10.11 -6.02
C LEU A 41 8.19 8.73 -6.19
N PRO A 42 7.48 7.63 -5.91
CA PRO A 42 8.08 6.31 -5.96
C PRO A 42 8.40 5.90 -7.40
N THR A 43 9.45 5.09 -7.56
CA THR A 43 9.66 4.35 -8.80
C THR A 43 8.70 3.15 -8.82
N VAL A 44 7.86 3.04 -9.84
CA VAL A 44 6.92 1.91 -9.97
C VAL A 44 7.56 0.79 -10.80
N LEU A 45 7.62 -0.41 -10.23
CA LEU A 45 8.00 -1.63 -10.94
C LEU A 45 6.77 -2.51 -11.17
N PRO A 46 6.12 -2.42 -12.34
CA PRO A 46 4.92 -3.20 -12.62
C PRO A 46 5.25 -4.68 -12.79
N ARG A 47 4.51 -5.54 -12.10
CA ARG A 47 4.59 -7.01 -12.19
C ARG A 47 3.22 -7.59 -11.91
N VAL A 48 2.62 -8.23 -12.91
CA VAL A 48 1.27 -8.78 -12.78
C VAL A 48 1.34 -10.28 -12.57
N ALA A 49 0.85 -10.74 -11.42
CA ALA A 49 0.71 -12.15 -11.12
C ALA A 49 -0.53 -12.40 -10.27
N ARG A 50 -1.26 -13.49 -10.54
CA ARG A 50 -2.27 -13.98 -9.61
C ARG A 50 -1.55 -14.70 -8.47
N VAL A 51 -1.72 -14.23 -7.25
CA VAL A 51 -1.02 -14.78 -6.07
C VAL A 51 -1.92 -15.66 -5.22
N ALA A 52 -3.24 -15.45 -5.28
CA ALA A 52 -4.18 -16.33 -4.59
C ALA A 52 -5.54 -16.37 -5.31
N GLU A 53 -6.26 -17.47 -5.08
CA GLU A 53 -7.55 -17.74 -5.68
C GLU A 53 -8.46 -18.49 -4.70
N GLY A 54 -9.65 -17.92 -4.48
CA GLY A 54 -10.75 -18.58 -3.78
C GLY A 54 -11.93 -18.81 -4.73
N PRO A 55 -13.05 -19.41 -4.29
CA PRO A 55 -14.20 -19.66 -5.15
C PRO A 55 -14.80 -18.39 -5.77
N ARG A 56 -14.66 -17.24 -5.10
CA ARG A 56 -15.26 -15.95 -5.52
C ARG A 56 -14.35 -14.75 -5.33
N VAL A 57 -13.11 -14.97 -4.93
CA VAL A 57 -12.10 -13.94 -4.73
C VAL A 57 -10.86 -14.23 -5.56
N ARG A 58 -10.23 -13.18 -6.09
CA ARG A 58 -8.92 -13.25 -6.72
C ARG A 58 -8.03 -12.19 -6.09
N VAL A 59 -6.79 -12.58 -5.78
CA VAL A 59 -5.77 -11.65 -5.31
C VAL A 59 -4.67 -11.57 -6.36
N MET A 60 -4.42 -10.35 -6.81
CA MET A 60 -3.46 -10.03 -7.85
C MET A 60 -2.32 -9.23 -7.23
N PHE A 61 -1.09 -9.67 -7.42
CA PHE A 61 0.08 -8.81 -7.29
C PHE A 61 0.20 -7.96 -8.55
N THR A 62 0.41 -6.66 -8.38
CA THR A 62 0.48 -5.68 -9.48
C THR A 62 1.82 -4.99 -9.62
N GLY A 63 2.69 -5.11 -8.62
CA GLY A 63 4.04 -4.59 -8.67
C GLY A 63 4.50 -4.03 -7.34
N TRP A 64 5.60 -3.30 -7.43
CA TRP A 64 6.23 -2.61 -6.32
C TRP A 64 6.18 -1.10 -6.52
N GLU A 65 5.87 -0.35 -5.47
CA GLU A 65 6.23 1.07 -5.40
C GLU A 65 7.52 1.15 -4.57
N VAL A 66 8.59 1.65 -5.19
CA VAL A 66 9.92 1.67 -4.58
C VAL A 66 10.24 3.09 -4.13
N TRP A 67 10.59 3.21 -2.85
CA TRP A 67 11.01 4.43 -2.17
C TRP A 67 12.54 4.36 -1.94
N PRO A 68 13.19 5.44 -1.44
CA PRO A 68 14.64 5.44 -1.28
C PRO A 68 15.16 4.31 -0.39
N GLU A 69 14.47 4.05 0.72
CA GLU A 69 14.85 3.05 1.73
C GLU A 69 13.75 2.01 2.00
N GLN A 70 12.59 2.15 1.38
CA GLN A 70 11.41 1.31 1.64
C GLN A 70 10.83 0.77 0.34
N VAL A 71 9.95 -0.23 0.44
CA VAL A 71 9.19 -0.71 -0.71
C VAL A 71 7.77 -1.07 -0.31
N THR A 72 6.80 -0.74 -1.17
CA THR A 72 5.41 -1.13 -1.01
C THR A 72 5.09 -2.31 -1.94
N LEU A 73 4.63 -3.42 -1.37
CA LEU A 73 3.97 -4.51 -2.08
C LEU A 73 2.56 -4.08 -2.48
N CYS A 74 2.24 -4.07 -3.78
CA CYS A 74 0.93 -3.66 -4.27
C CYS A 74 0.07 -4.85 -4.69
N LEU A 75 -0.99 -5.12 -3.92
CA LEU A 75 -1.99 -6.13 -4.22
C LEU A 75 -3.31 -5.46 -4.66
N GLN A 76 -4.06 -6.18 -5.50
CA GLN A 76 -5.42 -5.84 -5.91
C GLN A 76 -6.31 -7.05 -5.64
N ILE A 77 -7.35 -6.84 -4.86
CA ILE A 77 -8.28 -7.88 -4.44
C ILE A 77 -9.59 -7.66 -5.17
N PHE A 78 -10.09 -8.70 -5.82
CA PHE A 78 -11.31 -8.67 -6.61
C PHE A 78 -12.31 -9.69 -6.07
N TRP A 79 -13.55 -9.27 -5.92
CA TRP A 79 -14.66 -10.10 -5.52
C TRP A 79 -15.66 -10.27 -6.66
N ARG A 80 -16.19 -11.48 -6.81
CA ARG A 80 -17.31 -11.75 -7.73
C ARG A 80 -18.67 -11.52 -7.08
N ARG A 81 -18.73 -11.54 -5.74
CA ARG A 81 -19.91 -11.19 -4.94
C ARG A 81 -19.48 -10.40 -3.71
N ARG A 82 -20.34 -9.52 -3.23
CA ARG A 82 -20.14 -8.75 -2.01
C ARG A 82 -21.16 -9.20 -0.95
N ARG A 83 -20.76 -9.16 0.31
CA ARG A 83 -21.66 -9.26 1.46
C ARG A 83 -22.41 -7.93 1.64
N THR A 84 -23.73 -8.00 1.81
CA THR A 84 -24.60 -6.81 1.94
C THR A 84 -24.63 -6.27 3.36
N ASP A 85 -24.26 -7.09 4.35
CA ASP A 85 -24.17 -6.80 5.79
C ASP A 85 -22.86 -6.10 6.19
N GLU A 86 -21.86 -6.08 5.30
CA GLU A 86 -20.65 -5.26 5.46
C GLU A 86 -20.99 -3.81 5.15
N VAL A 87 -21.32 -3.05 6.21
CA VAL A 87 -21.24 -1.59 6.20
C VAL A 87 -19.82 -1.23 5.73
N TYR A 88 -19.71 -0.32 4.78
CA TYR A 88 -18.43 0.21 4.32
C TYR A 88 -17.70 0.88 5.49
N GLY A 89 -16.92 0.11 6.26
CA GLY A 89 -16.33 0.57 7.52
C GLY A 89 -15.32 -0.43 8.09
N ASP A 90 -14.06 0.00 8.10
CA ASP A 90 -12.89 -0.44 8.87
C ASP A 90 -12.44 -1.91 8.91
N ALA A 91 -13.21 -2.89 8.40
CA ALA A 91 -12.86 -4.31 8.51
C ALA A 91 -13.04 -5.12 7.21
N TRP A 92 -12.58 -4.57 6.08
CA TRP A 92 -12.68 -5.19 4.75
C TRP A 92 -11.91 -6.51 4.57
N PHE A 93 -10.91 -6.75 5.43
CA PHE A 93 -10.15 -7.99 5.46
C PHE A 93 -10.67 -8.99 6.51
N ALA A 94 -11.93 -8.79 6.93
CA ALA A 94 -12.65 -9.36 8.07
C ALA A 94 -12.38 -8.67 9.41
N ARG A 95 -13.22 -8.98 10.40
CA ARG A 95 -12.90 -8.71 11.81
C ARG A 95 -11.60 -9.46 12.15
N PRO A 96 -10.67 -8.86 12.91
CA PRO A 96 -9.47 -9.56 13.36
C PRO A 96 -9.84 -10.93 13.95
N GLY A 97 -9.31 -12.01 13.40
CA GLY A 97 -9.72 -13.37 13.74
C GLY A 97 -9.19 -14.42 12.78
N ALA A 98 -9.49 -15.70 13.07
CA ALA A 98 -8.92 -16.82 12.35
C ALA A 98 -9.28 -16.85 10.85
N GLY A 99 -10.40 -16.25 10.45
CA GLY A 99 -10.89 -16.22 9.07
C GLY A 99 -10.37 -15.08 8.19
N ALA A 100 -9.66 -14.11 8.76
CA ALA A 100 -9.20 -12.90 8.08
C ALA A 100 -8.13 -13.16 7.01
N LEU A 101 -7.96 -12.21 6.08
CA LEU A 101 -6.83 -12.22 5.15
C LEU A 101 -5.53 -12.07 5.95
N ARG A 102 -4.64 -13.05 5.80
CA ARG A 102 -3.28 -13.03 6.35
C ARG A 102 -2.30 -12.89 5.20
N VAL A 103 -1.40 -11.94 5.33
CA VAL A 103 -0.35 -11.68 4.34
C VAL A 103 0.99 -11.68 5.07
N GLY A 104 1.92 -12.50 4.59
CA GLY A 104 3.28 -12.56 5.07
C GLY A 104 4.25 -12.54 3.90
N LEU A 105 5.46 -12.06 4.13
CA LEU A 105 6.53 -12.08 3.14
C LEU A 105 7.77 -12.67 3.80
N ARG A 106 8.52 -13.50 3.08
CA ARG A 106 9.75 -14.09 3.60
C ARG A 106 10.81 -14.25 2.51
N PRO A 107 12.10 -14.28 2.85
CA PRO A 107 13.14 -14.66 1.90
C PRO A 107 12.91 -16.07 1.35
N ALA A 108 13.14 -16.27 0.05
CA ALA A 108 13.08 -17.61 -0.56
C ALA A 108 14.18 -18.53 -0.05
N ALA A 109 15.35 -17.98 0.30
CA ALA A 109 16.48 -18.70 0.87
C ALA A 109 16.23 -19.26 2.29
N GLY A 110 15.07 -18.95 2.88
CA GLY A 110 14.78 -19.22 4.29
C GLY A 110 15.24 -18.05 5.18
N GLY A 111 14.67 -17.98 6.37
CA GLY A 111 14.89 -16.88 7.31
C GLY A 111 13.59 -16.40 7.96
N PRO A 112 13.67 -15.42 8.88
CA PRO A 112 12.47 -14.84 9.48
C PRO A 112 11.59 -14.17 8.42
N GLY A 113 10.30 -14.13 8.69
CA GLY A 113 9.36 -13.32 7.91
C GLY A 113 9.74 -11.83 8.00
N LEU A 114 9.48 -11.11 6.94
CA LEU A 114 9.62 -9.66 6.88
C LEU A 114 8.38 -9.01 7.50
N THR A 115 8.57 -7.94 8.25
CA THR A 115 7.47 -7.16 8.80
C THR A 115 6.78 -6.40 7.68
N LEU A 116 5.50 -6.69 7.50
CA LEU A 116 4.61 -5.95 6.60
C LEU A 116 3.73 -5.03 7.43
N ARG A 117 3.65 -3.76 7.04
CA ARG A 117 2.69 -2.81 7.58
C ARG A 117 1.69 -2.46 6.49
N GLU A 118 0.41 -2.70 6.72
CA GLU A 118 -0.62 -2.17 5.82
C GLU A 118 -0.53 -0.63 5.83
N HIS A 119 -0.46 -0.03 4.65
CA HIS A 119 -0.47 1.42 4.50
C HIS A 119 -1.36 1.82 3.34
N GLY A 120 -2.00 2.98 3.46
CA GLY A 120 -2.89 3.52 2.45
C GLY A 120 -4.29 2.97 2.61
N THR A 121 -5.27 3.87 2.59
CA THR A 121 -6.69 3.55 2.64
C THR A 121 -7.36 3.92 1.32
N ASP A 122 -6.66 3.68 0.21
CA ASP A 122 -7.18 3.98 -1.12
C ASP A 122 -8.57 3.36 -1.28
N PRO A 123 -9.60 4.18 -1.54
CA PRO A 123 -10.94 3.68 -1.65
C PRO A 123 -11.01 2.77 -2.88
N GLY A 124 -11.35 1.51 -2.62
CA GLY A 124 -11.69 0.55 -3.67
C GLY A 124 -13.06 0.83 -4.26
N GLY A 125 -13.45 0.00 -5.22
CA GLY A 125 -14.84 -0.11 -5.67
C GLY A 125 -15.66 -1.10 -4.84
N ALA A 126 -16.93 -1.28 -5.22
CA ALA A 126 -17.82 -2.23 -4.53
C ALA A 126 -17.41 -3.71 -4.62
N PHE A 127 -16.54 -4.05 -5.57
CA PHE A 127 -16.09 -5.43 -5.87
C PHE A 127 -14.57 -5.52 -6.02
N HIS A 128 -13.85 -4.48 -5.63
CA HIS A 128 -12.42 -4.34 -5.89
C HIS A 128 -11.79 -3.47 -4.80
N ARG A 129 -10.61 -3.85 -4.30
CA ARG A 129 -9.88 -3.05 -3.33
C ARG A 129 -8.37 -3.18 -3.51
N PRO A 130 -7.64 -2.06 -3.54
CA PRO A 130 -6.19 -2.10 -3.41
C PRO A 130 -5.80 -2.47 -1.97
N ALA A 131 -4.72 -3.25 -1.82
CA ALA A 131 -4.08 -3.50 -0.54
C ALA A 131 -2.59 -3.25 -0.71
N ARG A 132 -2.04 -2.34 0.10
CA ARG A 132 -0.64 -1.94 0.03
C ARG A 132 0.05 -2.26 1.35
N PHE A 133 1.19 -2.94 1.24
CA PHE A 133 1.97 -3.35 2.40
C PHE A 133 3.38 -2.78 2.29
N LEU A 134 3.73 -1.92 3.23
CA LEU A 134 5.04 -1.30 3.34
C LEU A 134 6.02 -2.26 4.02
N LEU A 135 7.20 -2.39 3.43
CA LEU A 135 8.38 -2.97 4.01
C LEU A 135 9.33 -1.83 4.38
N SER A 136 9.88 -1.87 5.59
CA SER A 136 10.77 -0.82 6.12
C SER A 136 12.16 -0.79 5.48
N ALA A 137 12.48 -1.76 4.62
CA ALA A 137 13.76 -1.87 3.94
C ALA A 137 13.57 -2.36 2.50
N VAL A 138 14.35 -1.81 1.57
CA VAL A 138 14.50 -2.39 0.22
C VAL A 138 15.25 -3.73 0.34
N PRO A 139 14.70 -4.85 -0.14
CA PRO A 139 15.36 -6.14 -0.07
C PRO A 139 16.72 -6.14 -0.80
N GLU A 140 17.79 -6.48 -0.09
CA GLU A 140 19.17 -6.42 -0.62
C GLU A 140 19.54 -7.54 -1.62
N GLY A 141 18.62 -8.45 -1.91
CA GLY A 141 18.77 -9.44 -2.96
C GLY A 141 18.05 -10.75 -2.68
N GLY A 142 17.80 -11.50 -3.76
CA GLY A 142 17.11 -12.78 -3.72
C GLY A 142 15.59 -12.66 -3.85
N PRO A 143 14.92 -13.72 -4.35
CA PRO A 143 13.48 -13.72 -4.49
C PRO A 143 12.80 -13.70 -3.12
N LEU A 144 11.66 -13.03 -3.05
CA LEU A 144 10.77 -13.08 -1.89
C LEU A 144 9.62 -14.02 -2.16
N VAL A 145 9.12 -14.67 -1.11
CA VAL A 145 7.94 -15.52 -1.17
C VAL A 145 6.82 -14.82 -0.42
N LEU A 146 5.76 -14.48 -1.15
CA LEU A 146 4.50 -14.01 -0.60
C LEU A 146 3.72 -15.22 -0.09
N VAL A 147 3.39 -15.19 1.20
CA VAL A 147 2.52 -16.16 1.84
C VAL A 147 1.17 -15.50 2.08
N LEU A 148 0.09 -16.13 1.61
CA LEU A 148 -1.26 -15.59 1.75
C LEU A 148 -2.24 -16.69 2.12
N GLU A 149 -3.07 -16.42 3.13
CA GLU A 149 -4.18 -17.28 3.56
C GLU A 149 -5.44 -16.42 3.75
N TRP A 150 -6.60 -16.93 3.33
CA TRP A 150 -7.88 -16.28 3.62
C TRP A 150 -9.00 -17.31 3.70
N ALA A 151 -9.15 -17.90 4.89
CA ALA A 151 -10.05 -19.03 5.12
C ALA A 151 -11.54 -18.70 4.86
N ASP A 152 -12.01 -17.51 5.23
CA ASP A 152 -13.41 -17.10 5.03
C ASP A 152 -13.79 -17.00 3.54
N GLU A 153 -12.80 -16.72 2.68
CA GLU A 153 -12.98 -16.67 1.22
C GLU A 153 -12.51 -17.96 0.53
N GLY A 154 -12.24 -19.02 1.30
CA GLY A 154 -11.86 -20.33 0.79
C GLY A 154 -10.47 -20.36 0.14
N ILE A 155 -9.58 -19.46 0.53
CA ILE A 155 -8.18 -19.43 0.09
C ILE A 155 -7.33 -20.13 1.14
N ALA A 156 -6.84 -21.34 0.82
CA ALA A 156 -5.84 -22.03 1.62
C ALA A 156 -4.51 -21.27 1.61
N GLU A 157 -3.59 -21.61 2.53
CA GLU A 157 -2.25 -21.02 2.52
C GLU A 157 -1.57 -21.24 1.15
N THR A 158 -1.17 -20.14 0.55
CA THR A 158 -0.44 -20.08 -0.72
C THR A 158 0.95 -19.52 -0.48
N ALA A 159 1.94 -19.97 -1.27
CA ALA A 159 3.29 -19.46 -1.24
C ALA A 159 3.76 -19.19 -2.68
N VAL A 160 3.90 -17.92 -3.05
CA VAL A 160 4.23 -17.50 -4.42
C VAL A 160 5.52 -16.69 -4.43
N ALA A 161 6.47 -17.10 -5.26
CA ALA A 161 7.70 -16.33 -5.48
C ALA A 161 7.37 -15.04 -6.24
N LEU A 162 7.77 -13.90 -5.68
CA LEU A 162 7.67 -12.58 -6.30
C LEU A 162 8.99 -12.21 -6.95
N ASP A 163 8.90 -11.59 -8.12
CA ASP A 163 10.05 -11.01 -8.80
C ASP A 163 10.48 -9.72 -8.08
N THR A 164 11.68 -9.75 -7.51
CA THR A 164 12.34 -8.64 -6.81
C THR A 164 13.45 -8.00 -7.64
N SER A 165 13.64 -8.45 -8.88
CA SER A 165 14.65 -7.88 -9.78
C SER A 165 14.41 -6.38 -10.00
N GLY A 166 15.50 -5.61 -9.93
CA GLY A 166 15.47 -4.17 -10.16
C GLY A 166 15.04 -3.31 -8.98
N LEU A 167 14.65 -3.88 -7.83
CA LEU A 167 14.25 -3.08 -6.65
C LEU A 167 15.34 -2.10 -6.20
N GLY A 168 16.58 -2.57 -6.05
CA GLY A 168 17.71 -1.71 -5.66
C GLY A 168 18.08 -0.63 -6.69
N GLU A 169 17.85 -0.88 -7.98
CA GLU A 169 18.04 0.12 -9.04
C GLU A 169 16.89 1.13 -9.07
N ALA A 170 15.66 0.68 -8.83
CA ALA A 170 14.48 1.52 -8.73
C ALA A 170 14.55 2.48 -7.54
N ALA A 171 15.10 2.04 -6.41
CA ALA A 171 15.32 2.88 -5.23
C ALA A 171 16.24 4.08 -5.51
N ARG A 172 17.23 3.91 -6.40
CA ARG A 172 18.15 4.98 -6.83
C ARG A 172 17.55 5.94 -7.85
N ARG A 173 16.40 5.60 -8.44
CA ARG A 173 15.69 6.38 -9.47
C ARG A 173 14.49 7.17 -8.92
N VAL A 174 14.24 7.07 -7.62
CA VAL A 174 13.19 7.81 -6.93
C VAL A 174 13.42 9.31 -7.13
N VAL A 175 12.33 10.04 -7.33
CA VAL A 175 12.36 11.49 -7.54
C VAL A 175 11.99 12.19 -6.23
N GLU A 176 12.87 13.04 -5.71
CA GLU A 176 12.52 13.99 -4.66
C GLU A 176 11.75 15.16 -5.28
N ILE A 177 10.55 15.44 -4.75
CA ILE A 177 9.64 16.47 -5.28
C ILE A 177 10.07 17.87 -4.87
N TRP A 178 10.63 18.00 -3.66
CA TRP A 178 11.06 19.27 -3.08
C TRP A 178 12.56 19.21 -2.70
N PRO A 179 13.47 19.25 -3.70
CA PRO A 179 14.92 19.12 -3.47
C PRO A 179 15.54 20.40 -2.87
N GLU A 180 14.96 21.55 -3.19
CA GLU A 180 15.18 22.79 -2.46
C GLU A 180 14.51 22.56 -1.09
N GLY A 181 15.28 22.57 0.01
CA GLY A 181 14.72 22.34 1.37
C GLY A 181 13.61 23.34 1.73
N PRO A 182 12.97 23.22 2.92
CA PRO A 182 11.95 24.18 3.33
C PRO A 182 12.51 25.59 3.16
N GLY A 183 11.82 26.41 2.36
CA GLY A 183 12.27 27.76 2.03
C GLY A 183 12.64 28.50 3.30
N VAL A 184 13.87 29.03 3.34
CA VAL A 184 14.38 29.86 4.43
C VAL A 184 13.65 31.21 4.43
#